data_AF-A0A1Q8CR14-F1
#
_entry.id   AF-A0A1Q8CR14-F1
#
_cell.length_a   1.000
_cell.length_b   1.000
_cell.length_c   1.000
_cell.angle_alpha   90.00
_cell.angle_beta   90.00
_cell.angle_gamma   90.00
#
_symmetry.space_group_name_H-M   'P 1'
#
loop_
_entity.id
_entity.type
_entity.pdbx_description
1 polymer ?
#
loop_
_entity_poly.entity_id
_entity_poly.type
_entity_poly.pdbx_seq_one_letter_code
_entity_poly.pdbx_strand_id
1 'polypeptide(L)'
;MTRLPARSLVACLAAASLLLAGCAGELTEEDKRAAAEYDSHEQDDGGGHHARSTPSTSASALPTKFYTWQELAATVGCTARLQGRAADFRQASCVHEGETFVFLDFDTEQGQQSWLEYALLYGGVYLVGDRWVLSGKSREYMESLLPKLGGTIAEDSSHGSS
;
A
#
# COMPACT_ATOMS: atom_id res chain seq x y z
N MET A 1 45.30 19.21 65.10
CA MET A 1 44.93 18.47 66.33
C MET A 1 43.73 17.58 65.97
N THR A 2 43.97 16.32 65.57
CA THR A 2 43.68 15.07 66.34
C THR A 2 42.17 14.90 66.61
N ARG A 3 41.44 13.85 66.21
CA ARG A 3 41.71 12.40 66.05
C ARG A 3 40.59 11.72 65.21
N LEU A 4 40.93 10.67 64.45
CA LEU A 4 40.04 9.53 64.11
C LEU A 4 40.01 8.55 65.30
N PRO A 5 38.93 7.75 65.53
CA PRO A 5 38.75 6.41 64.91
C PRO A 5 37.25 5.99 64.75
N ALA A 6 36.79 4.86 64.24
CA ALA A 6 37.25 3.79 63.35
C ALA A 6 36.02 2.85 63.07
N ARG A 7 36.18 1.94 62.09
CA ARG A 7 35.42 0.70 61.84
C ARG A 7 34.07 0.85 61.11
N SER A 8 33.65 -0.03 60.21
CA SER A 8 34.29 -1.05 59.35
C SER A 8 33.12 -1.66 58.54
N LEU A 9 33.46 -2.28 57.41
CA LEU A 9 32.71 -3.32 56.66
C LEU A 9 31.99 -2.91 55.36
N VAL A 10 32.61 -3.37 54.26
CA VAL A 10 32.03 -4.23 53.21
C VAL A 10 30.83 -3.67 52.42
N ALA A 11 31.05 -3.44 51.12
CA ALA A 11 30.14 -3.93 50.07
C ALA A 11 30.76 -3.83 48.68
N CYS A 12 30.92 -5.01 48.07
CA CYS A 12 30.83 -5.37 46.65
C CYS A 12 31.19 -4.31 45.58
N LEU A 13 32.36 -4.50 44.98
CA LEU A 13 32.64 -4.08 43.60
C LEU A 13 31.86 -5.01 42.65
N ALA A 14 30.76 -4.51 42.09
CA ALA A 14 30.13 -5.10 40.91
C ALA A 14 30.48 -4.23 39.70
N ALA A 15 31.56 -4.57 39.01
CA ALA A 15 31.89 -4.02 37.70
C ALA A 15 31.04 -4.73 36.65
N ALA A 16 29.94 -4.10 36.22
CA ALA A 16 29.16 -4.56 35.08
C ALA A 16 29.89 -4.21 33.78
N SER A 17 30.72 -5.13 33.30
CA SER A 17 31.27 -5.09 31.94
C SER A 17 30.33 -5.88 31.03
N LEU A 18 29.40 -5.20 30.37
CA LEU A 18 28.58 -5.78 29.30
C LEU A 18 29.44 -5.93 28.05
N LEU A 19 29.98 -7.13 27.83
CA LEU A 19 30.58 -7.54 26.57
C LEU A 19 29.49 -8.04 25.62
N LEU A 20 29.42 -7.42 24.44
CA LEU A 20 28.66 -7.88 23.28
C LEU A 20 29.23 -9.22 22.79
N ALA A 21 28.47 -10.30 22.95
CA ALA A 21 28.67 -11.57 22.25
C ALA A 21 27.37 -11.92 21.52
N GLY A 22 27.46 -12.02 20.19
CA GLY A 22 26.32 -12.37 19.34
C GLY A 22 25.80 -13.78 19.62
N CYS A 23 24.48 -13.94 19.57
CA CYS A 23 23.85 -15.25 19.64
C CYS A 23 23.80 -15.87 18.24
N ALA A 24 24.76 -16.72 17.90
CA ALA A 24 24.54 -17.80 16.96
C ALA A 24 24.09 -19.02 17.79
N GLY A 25 22.78 -19.23 17.90
CA GLY A 25 22.21 -20.40 18.57
C GLY A 25 22.14 -21.56 17.58
N GLU A 26 22.77 -22.69 17.92
CA GLU A 26 22.62 -23.95 17.19
C GLU A 26 21.26 -24.56 17.61
N LEU A 27 20.38 -24.80 16.64
CA LEU A 27 19.03 -25.33 16.88
C LEU A 27 19.12 -26.74 17.46
N THR A 28 18.38 -26.99 18.55
CA THR A 28 18.32 -28.33 19.16
C THR A 28 17.52 -29.28 18.27
N GLU A 29 17.74 -30.59 18.41
CA GLU A 29 16.98 -31.62 17.67
C GLU A 29 15.48 -31.63 18.06
N GLU A 30 15.11 -31.05 19.20
CA GLU A 30 13.73 -30.80 19.60
C GLU A 30 13.11 -29.63 18.80
N ASP A 31 13.85 -28.54 18.59
CA ASP A 31 13.40 -27.40 17.78
C ASP A 31 13.19 -27.81 16.30
N LYS A 32 14.05 -28.69 15.77
CA LYS A 32 13.90 -29.24 14.42
C LYS A 32 12.67 -30.16 14.28
N ARG A 33 12.33 -30.91 15.34
CA ARG A 33 11.12 -31.75 15.35
C ARG A 33 9.85 -30.89 15.43
N ALA A 34 9.87 -29.82 16.21
CA ALA A 34 8.75 -28.87 16.26
C ALA A 34 8.54 -28.17 14.91
N ALA A 35 9.61 -27.83 14.19
CA ALA A 35 9.53 -27.26 12.84
C ALA A 35 8.98 -28.27 11.81
N ALA A 36 9.31 -29.56 11.94
CA ALA A 36 8.80 -30.61 11.05
C ALA A 36 7.31 -30.92 11.27
N GLU A 37 6.77 -30.69 12.48
CA GLU A 37 5.34 -30.86 12.75
C GLU A 37 4.50 -29.70 12.18
N TYR A 38 5.04 -28.48 12.16
CA TYR A 38 4.39 -27.32 11.54
C TYR A 38 4.21 -27.47 10.01
N ASP A 39 5.17 -28.12 9.34
CA ASP A 39 5.15 -28.35 7.88
C ASP A 39 4.13 -29.42 7.45
N SER A 40 3.57 -30.19 8.39
CA SER A 40 2.76 -31.37 8.07
C SER A 40 1.25 -31.14 7.93
N HIS A 41 0.80 -29.87 7.87
CA HIS A 41 -0.62 -29.52 7.84
C HIS A 41 -1.10 -28.76 6.60
N GLU A 42 -0.55 -29.06 5.42
CA GLU A 42 -1.22 -28.73 4.16
C GLU A 42 -0.92 -29.78 3.07
N GLN A 43 -1.52 -30.96 3.23
CA GLN A 43 -1.68 -31.92 2.14
C GLN A 43 -3.11 -32.49 2.20
N ASP A 44 -4.06 -31.71 1.69
CA ASP A 44 -5.38 -32.20 1.30
C ASP A 44 -5.50 -32.05 -0.23
N ASP A 45 -5.39 -33.20 -0.91
CA ASP A 45 -5.67 -33.36 -2.34
C ASP A 45 -7.19 -33.26 -2.57
N GLY A 46 -7.70 -32.03 -2.58
CA GLY A 46 -9.06 -31.70 -2.98
C GLY A 46 -9.18 -31.58 -4.50
N GLY A 47 -9.34 -32.71 -5.20
CA GLY A 47 -9.70 -32.75 -6.61
C GLY A 47 -11.04 -32.07 -6.87
N GLY A 48 -11.01 -30.86 -7.46
CA GLY A 48 -12.19 -30.07 -7.79
C GLY A 48 -11.98 -29.27 -9.08
N HIS A 49 -12.53 -29.82 -10.17
CA HIS A 49 -12.91 -29.16 -11.42
C HIS A 49 -12.09 -27.94 -11.86
N HIS A 50 -11.13 -28.16 -12.76
CA HIS A 50 -10.63 -27.13 -13.67
C HIS A 50 -11.78 -26.68 -14.59
N ALA A 51 -12.66 -25.82 -14.08
CA ALA A 51 -13.40 -24.90 -14.92
C ALA A 51 -12.32 -24.06 -15.59
N ARG A 52 -12.05 -24.39 -16.86
CA ARG A 52 -11.25 -23.57 -17.75
C ARG A 52 -11.86 -22.18 -17.72
N SER A 53 -11.27 -21.29 -16.94
CA SER A 53 -11.50 -19.85 -17.06
C SER A 53 -11.20 -19.53 -18.51
N THR A 54 -12.27 -19.34 -19.27
CA THR A 54 -12.20 -18.77 -20.60
C THR A 54 -11.36 -17.50 -20.48
N PRO A 55 -10.33 -17.28 -21.31
CA PRO A 55 -9.73 -15.96 -21.37
C PRO A 55 -10.88 -14.99 -21.64
N SER A 56 -11.16 -14.12 -20.67
CA SER A 56 -12.08 -13.02 -20.88
C SER A 56 -11.49 -12.25 -22.04
N THR A 57 -12.13 -12.37 -23.21
CA THR A 57 -11.81 -11.58 -24.39
C THR A 57 -11.73 -10.16 -23.90
N SER A 58 -10.50 -9.62 -23.82
CA SER A 58 -10.29 -8.20 -23.62
C SER A 58 -11.08 -7.53 -24.73
N ALA A 59 -12.25 -7.02 -24.38
CA ALA A 59 -12.99 -6.13 -25.25
C ALA A 59 -11.97 -5.08 -25.65
N SER A 60 -11.72 -4.93 -26.95
CA SER A 60 -10.92 -3.82 -27.44
C SER A 60 -11.57 -2.55 -26.92
N ALA A 61 -11.05 -2.05 -25.81
CA ALA A 61 -11.44 -0.77 -25.27
C ALA A 61 -11.11 0.22 -26.38
N LEU A 62 -12.11 1.04 -26.74
CA LEU A 62 -11.85 2.21 -27.56
C LEU A 62 -10.67 2.96 -26.95
N PRO A 63 -9.76 3.53 -27.76
CA PRO A 63 -8.63 4.28 -27.25
C PRO A 63 -9.17 5.38 -26.33
N THR A 64 -8.97 5.19 -25.03
CA THR A 64 -9.35 6.18 -24.04
C THR A 64 -8.28 7.26 -24.12
N LYS A 65 -8.70 8.52 -24.17
CA LYS A 65 -7.74 9.62 -24.22
C LYS A 65 -6.85 9.57 -22.96
N PHE A 66 -5.54 9.64 -23.16
CA PHE A 66 -4.59 9.92 -22.08
C PHE A 66 -4.77 11.37 -21.61
N TYR A 67 -4.80 11.56 -20.29
CA TYR A 67 -4.83 12.87 -19.64
C TYR A 67 -3.67 13.00 -18.67
N THR A 68 -3.03 14.17 -18.68
CA THR A 68 -2.03 14.54 -17.66
C THR A 68 -2.71 14.93 -16.35
N TRP A 69 -1.97 14.90 -15.24
CA TRP A 69 -2.49 15.37 -13.95
C TRP A 69 -2.98 16.82 -13.97
N GLN A 70 -2.40 17.69 -14.83
CA GLN A 70 -2.86 19.06 -15.02
C GLN A 70 -4.23 19.13 -15.71
N GLU A 71 -4.44 18.33 -16.77
CA GLU A 71 -5.72 18.31 -17.50
C GLU A 71 -6.86 17.76 -16.64
N LEU A 72 -6.56 16.75 -15.81
CA LEU A 72 -7.52 16.23 -14.83
C LEU A 72 -7.90 17.31 -13.81
N ALA A 73 -6.91 17.99 -13.23
CA ALA A 73 -7.15 19.06 -12.27
C ALA A 73 -7.95 20.22 -12.88
N ALA A 74 -7.64 20.60 -14.12
CA ALA A 74 -8.40 21.61 -14.86
C ALA A 74 -9.86 21.18 -15.10
N THR A 75 -10.12 19.89 -15.32
CA THR A 75 -11.47 19.35 -15.50
C THR A 75 -12.29 19.40 -14.21
N VAL A 76 -11.65 19.14 -13.06
CA VAL A 76 -12.24 19.33 -11.72
C VAL A 76 -12.42 20.82 -11.39
N GLY A 77 -11.72 21.72 -12.08
CA GLY A 77 -11.80 23.16 -11.83
C GLY A 77 -10.87 23.64 -10.73
N CYS A 78 -9.75 22.94 -10.49
CA CYS A 78 -8.75 23.32 -9.51
C CYS A 78 -7.34 23.40 -10.09
N THR A 79 -6.46 24.15 -9.43
CA THR A 79 -5.03 24.14 -9.72
C THR A 79 -4.33 23.17 -8.77
N ALA A 80 -3.92 22.01 -9.26
CA ALA A 80 -3.25 21.01 -8.46
C ALA A 80 -1.76 21.32 -8.24
N ARG A 81 -1.26 20.94 -7.07
CA ARG A 81 0.16 20.97 -6.73
C ARG A 81 0.75 19.58 -6.96
N LEU A 82 1.84 19.50 -7.71
CA LEU A 82 2.62 18.27 -7.85
C LEU A 82 3.20 17.88 -6.48
N GLN A 83 2.86 16.69 -6.01
CA GLN A 83 3.35 16.14 -4.75
C GLN A 83 4.65 15.36 -4.95
N GLY A 84 4.79 14.70 -6.10
CA GLY A 84 6.02 14.00 -6.43
C GLY A 84 5.97 13.28 -7.77
N ARG A 85 7.12 12.73 -8.15
CA ARG A 85 7.27 11.78 -9.25
C ARG A 85 7.92 10.51 -8.71
N ALA A 86 7.19 9.40 -8.82
CA ALA A 86 7.70 8.06 -8.61
C ALA A 86 8.37 7.55 -9.91
N ALA A 87 8.88 6.32 -9.89
CA ALA A 87 9.42 5.67 -11.09
C ALA A 87 8.38 5.60 -12.21
N ASP A 88 7.13 5.28 -11.87
CA ASP A 88 6.09 4.93 -12.87
C ASP A 88 4.95 5.94 -12.98
N PHE A 89 4.88 6.96 -12.12
CA PHE A 89 3.80 7.95 -12.13
C PHE A 89 4.17 9.31 -11.54
N ARG A 90 3.42 10.34 -11.91
CA ARG A 90 3.35 11.62 -11.18
C ARG A 90 2.07 11.66 -10.36
N GLN A 91 2.15 12.27 -9.19
CA GLN A 91 0.99 12.51 -8.35
C GLN A 91 0.87 13.97 -8.01
N ALA A 92 -0.30 14.53 -8.21
CA ALA A 92 -0.68 15.87 -7.81
C ALA A 92 -1.96 15.85 -6.99
N SER A 93 -2.23 16.92 -6.25
CA SER A 93 -3.50 17.06 -5.53
C SER A 93 -3.93 18.52 -5.40
N CYS A 94 -5.22 18.71 -5.19
CA CYS A 94 -5.83 20.00 -4.87
C CYS A 94 -6.97 19.79 -3.86
N VAL A 95 -7.43 20.87 -3.26
CA VAL A 95 -8.72 20.90 -2.56
C VAL A 95 -9.70 21.71 -3.43
N HIS A 96 -10.88 21.14 -3.70
CA HIS A 96 -11.96 21.80 -4.44
C HIS A 96 -13.27 21.54 -3.70
N GLU A 97 -14.03 22.60 -3.43
CA GLU A 97 -15.31 22.54 -2.69
C GLU A 97 -15.24 21.78 -1.35
N GLY A 98 -14.08 21.83 -0.67
CA GLY A 98 -13.87 21.15 0.61
C GLY A 98 -13.46 19.68 0.51
N GLU A 99 -13.37 19.12 -0.69
CA GLU A 99 -12.88 17.76 -0.95
C GLU A 99 -11.44 17.79 -1.49
N THR A 100 -10.62 16.84 -1.04
CA THR A 100 -9.28 16.62 -1.60
C THR A 100 -9.38 15.69 -2.81
N PHE A 101 -8.88 16.15 -3.95
CA PHE A 101 -8.71 15.35 -5.15
C PHE A 101 -7.25 14.99 -5.35
N VAL A 102 -7.00 13.75 -5.75
CA VAL A 102 -5.65 13.26 -6.12
C VAL A 102 -5.67 12.85 -7.59
N PHE A 103 -4.65 13.30 -8.32
CA PHE A 103 -4.50 13.10 -9.76
C PHE A 103 -3.21 12.36 -10.03
N LEU A 104 -3.30 11.27 -10.78
CA LEU A 104 -2.15 10.49 -11.21
C LEU A 104 -2.14 10.35 -12.72
N ASP A 105 -0.96 10.49 -13.31
CA ASP A 105 -0.68 10.02 -14.66
C ASP A 105 0.52 9.06 -14.64
N PHE A 106 0.45 8.03 -15.47
CA PHE A 106 1.33 6.88 -15.43
C PHE A 106 2.15 6.79 -16.72
N ASP A 107 3.38 6.31 -16.59
CA ASP A 107 4.23 6.04 -17.74
C ASP A 107 3.78 4.74 -18.46
N THR A 108 3.27 3.76 -17.71
CA THR A 108 2.85 2.44 -18.23
C THR A 108 1.48 2.00 -17.70
N GLU A 109 0.76 1.19 -18.48
CA GLU A 109 -0.51 0.58 -18.05
C GLU A 109 -0.29 -0.38 -16.87
N GLN A 110 0.82 -1.13 -16.86
CA GLN A 110 1.14 -2.04 -15.77
C GLN A 110 1.39 -1.29 -14.45
N GLY A 111 2.09 -0.16 -14.50
CA GLY A 111 2.28 0.70 -13.33
C GLY A 111 0.96 1.23 -12.77
N GLN A 112 0.02 1.59 -13.64
CA GLN A 112 -1.33 1.99 -13.24
C GLN A 112 -2.09 0.83 -12.56
N GLN A 113 -2.11 -0.35 -13.19
CA GLN A 113 -2.83 -1.51 -12.66
C GLN A 113 -2.31 -1.90 -11.28
N SER A 114 -0.99 -2.04 -11.13
CA SER A 114 -0.37 -2.36 -9.85
C SER A 114 -0.65 -1.29 -8.79
N TRP A 115 -0.56 -0.01 -9.14
CA TRP A 115 -0.89 1.07 -8.20
C TRP A 115 -2.35 1.02 -7.76
N LEU A 116 -3.28 0.79 -8.70
CA LEU A 116 -4.72 0.78 -8.43
C LEU A 116 -5.13 -0.40 -7.55
N GLU A 117 -4.55 -1.58 -7.78
CA GLU A 117 -4.76 -2.78 -6.95
C GLU A 117 -4.47 -2.50 -5.47
N TYR A 118 -3.34 -1.85 -5.17
CA TYR A 118 -3.01 -1.45 -3.80
C TYR A 118 -3.85 -0.28 -3.31
N ALA A 119 -4.16 0.72 -4.16
CA ALA A 119 -4.91 1.91 -3.77
C ALA A 119 -6.33 1.57 -3.30
N LEU A 120 -6.99 0.61 -3.95
CA LEU A 120 -8.35 0.19 -3.59
C LEU A 120 -8.47 -0.33 -2.15
N LEU A 121 -7.41 -0.95 -1.61
CA LEU A 121 -7.36 -1.42 -0.22
C LEU A 121 -7.42 -0.30 0.82
N TYR A 122 -7.16 0.95 0.42
CA TYR A 122 -7.26 2.12 1.30
C TYR A 122 -8.61 2.85 1.18
N GLY A 123 -9.52 2.34 0.32
CA GLY A 123 -10.82 2.94 0.05
C GLY A 123 -10.76 4.18 -0.84
N GLY A 124 -11.91 4.87 -0.96
CA GLY A 124 -12.12 6.00 -1.86
C GLY A 124 -12.75 5.60 -3.20
N VAL A 125 -13.08 6.62 -4.00
CA VAL A 125 -13.64 6.44 -5.35
C VAL A 125 -12.60 6.87 -6.38
N TYR A 126 -12.39 6.03 -7.39
CA TYR A 126 -11.40 6.24 -8.43
C TYR A 126 -12.08 6.28 -9.80
N LEU A 127 -11.88 7.36 -10.54
CA LEU A 127 -12.15 7.43 -11.96
C LEU A 127 -10.86 7.09 -12.73
N VAL A 128 -10.92 6.00 -13.50
CA VAL A 128 -9.77 5.33 -14.10
C VAL A 128 -9.86 5.38 -15.62
N GLY A 129 -8.84 5.86 -16.31
CA GLY A 129 -8.75 5.81 -17.78
C GLY A 129 -7.39 5.30 -18.26
N ASP A 130 -7.04 5.54 -19.53
CA ASP A 130 -5.75 5.09 -20.11
C ASP A 130 -4.56 5.81 -19.45
N ARG A 131 -3.86 5.12 -18.54
CA ARG A 131 -2.68 5.59 -17.81
C ARG A 131 -2.92 6.86 -17.01
N TRP A 132 -4.11 7.02 -16.46
CA TRP A 132 -4.41 8.07 -15.49
C TRP A 132 -5.48 7.64 -14.48
N VAL A 133 -5.42 8.22 -13.29
CA VAL A 133 -6.40 8.02 -12.22
C VAL A 133 -6.72 9.35 -11.55
N LEU A 134 -8.02 9.59 -11.34
CA LEU A 134 -8.55 10.65 -10.48
C LEU A 134 -9.20 10.01 -9.26
N SER A 135 -8.74 10.37 -8.05
CA SER A 135 -9.27 9.88 -6.78
C SER A 135 -9.99 11.00 -6.01
N GLY A 136 -11.05 10.63 -5.32
CA GLY A 136 -11.87 11.48 -4.45
C GLY A 136 -12.84 10.65 -3.61
N LYS A 137 -13.89 11.28 -3.08
CA LYS A 137 -14.82 10.71 -2.12
C LYS A 137 -16.24 10.56 -2.65
N SER A 138 -16.75 11.55 -3.40
CA SER A 138 -18.12 11.47 -3.94
C SER A 138 -18.16 10.62 -5.20
N ARG A 139 -18.91 9.52 -5.14
CA ARG A 139 -19.16 8.67 -6.31
C ARG A 139 -19.95 9.42 -7.39
N GLU A 140 -20.99 10.13 -6.98
CA GLU A 140 -21.87 10.86 -7.87
C GLU A 140 -21.11 11.96 -8.63
N TYR A 141 -20.19 12.65 -7.95
CA TYR A 141 -19.32 13.64 -8.59
C TYR A 141 -18.40 12.98 -9.61
N MET A 142 -17.76 11.85 -9.28
CA MET A 142 -16.91 11.13 -10.23
C MET A 142 -17.67 10.63 -11.46
N GLU A 143 -18.88 10.10 -11.27
CA GLU A 143 -19.76 9.68 -12.37
C GLU A 143 -20.15 10.87 -13.27
N SER A 144 -20.33 12.06 -12.69
CA SER A 144 -20.62 13.28 -13.46
C SER A 144 -19.47 13.72 -14.40
N LEU A 145 -18.24 13.24 -14.16
CA LEU A 145 -17.07 13.53 -14.98
C LEU A 145 -16.90 12.56 -16.15
N LEU A 146 -17.57 11.39 -16.13
CA LEU A 146 -17.49 10.37 -17.19
C LEU A 146 -17.77 10.92 -18.59
N PRO A 147 -18.79 11.78 -18.83
CA PRO A 147 -19.03 12.33 -20.16
C PRO A 147 -17.89 13.21 -20.70
N LYS A 148 -17.04 13.76 -19.83
CA LYS A 148 -15.91 14.62 -20.20
C LYS A 148 -14.61 13.83 -20.36
N LEU A 149 -14.34 12.94 -19.41
CA LEU A 149 -13.06 12.24 -19.30
C LEU A 149 -13.09 10.84 -19.90
N GLY A 150 -14.27 10.23 -20.03
CA GLY A 150 -14.39 8.79 -20.25
C GLY A 150 -13.93 8.00 -19.03
N GLY A 151 -13.45 6.77 -19.25
CA GLY A 151 -12.95 5.90 -18.19
C GLY A 151 -14.05 5.10 -17.47
N THR A 152 -13.69 4.54 -16.32
CA THR A 152 -14.55 3.69 -15.48
C THR A 152 -14.37 4.02 -14.01
N ILE A 153 -15.43 3.84 -13.22
CA ILE A 153 -15.36 3.98 -11.75
C ILE A 153 -14.88 2.68 -11.12
N ALA A 154 -13.91 2.78 -10.22
CA ALA A 154 -13.43 1.69 -9.37
C ALA A 154 -13.50 2.12 -7.89
N GLU A 155 -13.93 1.20 -7.03
CA GLU A 155 -13.96 1.33 -5.58
C GLU A 155 -13.92 -0.08 -4.97
N ASP A 156 -13.41 -0.23 -3.75
CA ASP A 156 -13.55 -1.50 -3.02
C ASP A 156 -14.89 -1.51 -2.26
N SER A 157 -15.67 -2.56 -2.49
CA SER A 157 -16.95 -2.81 -1.79
C SER A 157 -16.79 -2.97 -0.27
N SER A 158 -15.59 -3.30 0.22
CA SER A 158 -15.32 -3.53 1.64
C SER A 158 -15.19 -2.24 2.46
N HIS A 159 -14.95 -1.10 1.79
CA HIS A 159 -14.71 0.20 2.44
C HIS A 159 -15.80 1.26 2.14
N GLY A 160 -16.83 0.90 1.38
CA GLY A 160 -17.95 1.77 1.02
C GLY A 160 -19.12 1.68 1.99
N SER A 161 -18.98 2.13 3.24
CA SER A 161 -20.14 2.43 4.11
C SER A 161 -19.74 3.17 5.39
N SER A 162 -20.13 4.44 5.50
CA SER A 162 -20.36 5.17 6.76
C SER A 162 -21.28 6.35 6.50
#